data_AF-A0A955U0J3-F1
#
_entry.id   AF-A0A955U0J3-F1
#
_cell.length_a   1.000
_cell.length_b   1.000
_cell.length_c   1.000
_cell.angle_alpha   90.00
_cell.angle_beta   90.00
_cell.angle_gamma   90.00
#
_symmetry.space_group_name_H-M   'P 1'
#
loop_
_entity.id
_entity.type
_entity.pdbx_description
1 polymer ?
#
loop_
_entity_poly.entity_id
_entity_poly.type
_entity_poly.pdbx_seq_one_letter_code
_entity_poly.pdbx_strand_id
1 'polypeptide(L)'
;MKCPKCGVEQKPTEVCVECGLVLAKYLAERALQRERPEPTAEQVKRGKMVSIRRGLKVTRNVNTRDLPDKIRRGELYQSDEISTDEQKWVLAGTHPQLKRYFEKPVESEGEQRANEEVTVRDPKQAKKLERLEKQFSKGKIAEAQYKEEKKEILLKALDDQRQAHAAGEKRATLVGGAGVLMLALGIYLPIYKVRLVPDTSLYDKSVIEAGVIAGLTLLALFTMAKLDFRFVRTVAVVIGGVLYGIFYRQYALLQQVKTGALNEVPSGVFEGFNDIGVSNLSHAWGWWVFATGTFFIFMSGFLRGKR
;
A
#
# COMPACT_ATOMS: atom_id res chain seq x y z
N MET A 1 49.43 21.96 39.18
CA MET A 1 48.14 22.06 38.48
C MET A 1 47.36 20.77 38.69
N LYS A 2 46.03 20.87 38.84
CA LYS A 2 45.18 19.69 39.05
C LYS A 2 44.66 19.17 37.71
N CYS A 3 44.82 17.88 37.43
CA CYS A 3 44.33 17.29 36.18
C CYS A 3 42.79 17.33 36.16
N PRO A 4 42.16 17.88 35.11
CA PRO A 4 40.70 18.01 35.07
C PRO A 4 39.96 16.68 34.85
N LYS A 5 40.67 15.61 34.46
CA LYS A 5 40.08 14.28 34.24
C LYS A 5 40.15 13.40 35.48
N CYS A 6 41.30 13.32 36.15
CA CYS A 6 41.51 12.43 37.30
C CYS A 6 41.70 13.16 38.64
N GLY A 7 41.82 14.48 38.65
CA GLY A 7 41.96 15.26 39.88
C GLY A 7 43.33 15.20 40.55
N VAL A 8 44.33 14.52 39.97
CA VAL A 8 45.68 14.43 40.53
C VAL A 8 46.40 15.77 40.42
N GLU A 9 47.06 16.19 41.50
CA GLU A 9 47.94 17.35 41.51
C GLU A 9 49.32 16.98 40.99
N GLN A 10 49.75 17.67 39.94
CA GLN A 10 51.04 17.41 39.30
C GLN A 10 51.73 18.72 38.92
N LYS A 11 53.05 18.66 38.73
CA LYS A 11 53.84 19.76 38.18
C LYS A 11 53.36 20.08 36.75
N PRO A 12 53.42 21.35 36.30
CA PRO A 12 52.98 21.75 34.98
C PRO A 12 53.77 20.98 33.92
N THR A 13 53.11 20.00 33.32
CA THR A 13 53.62 19.07 32.33
C THR A 13 52.56 18.98 31.23
N GLU A 14 52.98 18.75 29.99
CA GLU A 14 52.04 18.71 28.86
C GLU A 14 51.05 17.55 28.95
N VAL A 15 51.42 16.48 29.67
CA VAL A 15 50.65 15.24 29.78
C VAL A 15 50.46 14.85 31.24
N CYS A 16 49.25 14.45 31.62
CA CYS A 16 49.01 13.93 32.94
C CYS A 16 49.65 12.55 33.13
N VAL A 17 50.46 12.42 34.17
CA VAL A 17 51.21 11.19 34.47
C VAL A 17 50.28 10.02 34.77
N GLU A 18 49.13 10.29 35.41
CA GLU A 18 48.20 9.24 35.82
C GLU A 18 47.29 8.75 34.69
N CYS A 19 46.78 9.67 33.86
CA CYS A 19 45.73 9.35 32.89
C CYS A 19 46.10 9.62 31.43
N GLY A 20 47.34 10.02 31.16
CA GLY A 20 47.87 10.29 29.81
C GLY A 20 47.21 11.48 29.11
N LEU A 21 46.42 12.31 29.81
CA LEU A 21 45.70 13.42 29.20
C LEU A 21 46.66 14.55 28.82
N VAL A 22 46.71 14.92 27.54
CA VAL A 22 47.44 16.10 27.07
C VAL A 22 46.69 17.37 27.50
N LEU A 23 47.18 18.03 28.54
CA LEU A 23 46.51 19.14 29.22
C LEU A 23 46.36 20.37 28.32
N ALA A 24 47.38 20.68 27.51
CA ALA A 24 47.35 21.82 26.60
C ALA A 24 46.22 21.68 25.56
N LYS A 25 46.08 20.48 24.96
CA LYS A 25 45.03 20.19 23.99
C LYS A 25 43.64 20.22 24.63
N TYR A 26 43.51 19.64 25.82
CA TYR A 26 42.25 19.60 26.56
C TYR A 26 41.75 20.99 26.96
N LEU A 27 42.66 21.87 27.42
CA LEU A 27 42.31 23.24 27.80
C LEU A 27 41.96 24.10 26.58
N ALA A 28 42.68 23.94 25.46
CA ALA A 28 42.38 24.64 24.21
C ALA A 28 41.00 24.24 23.63
N GLU A 29 40.67 22.94 23.63
CA GLU A 29 39.34 22.46 23.19
C GLU A 29 38.21 23.00 24.09
N ARG A 30 38.46 23.17 25.40
CA ARG A 30 37.46 23.72 26.32
C ARG A 30 37.28 25.24 26.16
N ALA A 31 38.35 25.97 25.85
CA ALA A 31 38.27 27.40 25.53
C ALA A 31 37.40 27.61 24.28
N LEU A 32 37.62 26.83 23.23
CA LEU A 32 36.79 26.84 22.00
C LEU A 32 35.32 26.46 22.25
N GLN A 33 35.04 25.61 23.25
CA GLN A 33 33.66 25.25 23.61
C GLN A 33 32.94 26.34 24.41
N ARG A 34 33.66 27.18 25.18
CA ARG A 34 33.09 28.31 25.94
C ARG A 34 32.71 29.48 25.03
N GLU A 35 33.34 29.60 23.87
CA GLU A 35 33.05 30.65 22.89
C GLU A 35 31.84 30.35 22.00
N ARG A 36 31.22 29.16 22.09
CA ARG A 36 29.95 28.92 21.41
C ARG A 36 28.82 29.59 22.19
N PRO A 37 28.03 30.48 21.55
CA PRO A 37 26.91 31.12 22.21
C PRO A 37 25.92 30.04 22.67
N GLU A 38 25.52 30.13 23.95
CA GLU A 38 24.43 29.31 24.47
C GLU A 38 23.15 29.60 23.68
N PRO A 39 22.35 28.58 23.34
CA PRO A 39 21.11 28.80 22.61
C PRO A 39 20.16 29.65 23.45
N THR A 40 19.57 30.67 22.83
CA THR A 40 18.62 31.56 23.51
C THR A 40 17.41 30.77 24.03
N ALA A 41 16.86 31.19 25.17
CA ALA A 41 15.71 30.54 25.82
C ALA A 41 14.48 30.33 24.91
N GLU A 42 14.42 31.09 23.81
CA GLU A 42 13.37 30.99 22.79
C GLU A 42 13.58 29.80 21.82
N GLN A 43 14.83 29.41 21.54
CA GLN A 43 15.17 28.22 20.75
C GLN A 43 14.85 26.93 21.52
N VAL A 44 15.01 26.96 22.85
CA VAL A 44 14.64 25.86 23.76
C VAL A 44 13.12 25.63 23.80
N LYS A 45 12.32 26.69 23.60
CA LYS A 45 10.84 26.61 23.67
C LYS A 45 10.17 25.93 22.47
N ARG A 46 10.84 25.78 21.30
CA ARG A 46 10.17 25.31 20.06
C ARG A 46 10.60 23.94 19.55
N GLY A 47 11.63 23.32 20.11
CA GLY A 47 12.06 21.97 19.75
C GLY A 47 12.92 21.36 20.86
N LYS A 48 12.68 20.08 21.19
CA LYS A 48 13.56 19.35 22.11
C LYS A 48 14.92 19.19 21.42
N MET A 49 15.99 19.61 22.08
CA MET A 49 17.36 19.44 21.60
C MET A 49 17.94 18.17 22.20
N VAL A 50 18.81 17.49 21.47
CA VAL A 50 19.52 16.29 21.92
C VAL A 50 21.01 16.40 21.60
N SER A 51 21.81 15.71 22.39
CA SER A 51 23.23 15.47 22.13
C SER A 51 23.40 14.10 21.49
N ILE A 52 24.25 14.02 20.47
CA ILE A 52 24.59 12.78 19.76
C ILE A 52 26.05 12.45 20.04
N ARG A 53 26.34 11.22 20.45
CA ARG A 53 27.69 10.72 20.71
C ARG A 53 28.05 9.63 19.71
N ARG A 54 29.23 9.78 19.10
CA ARG A 54 29.88 8.77 18.25
C ARG A 54 31.27 8.51 18.81
N GLY A 55 31.40 7.43 19.59
CA GLY A 55 32.61 7.15 20.35
C GLY A 55 32.94 8.31 21.31
N LEU A 56 34.08 8.97 21.10
CA LEU A 56 34.54 10.09 21.92
C LEU A 56 34.00 11.46 21.45
N LYS A 57 33.39 11.54 20.26
CA LYS A 57 32.90 12.81 19.70
C LYS A 57 31.44 13.03 20.11
N VAL A 58 31.18 14.13 20.82
CA VAL A 58 29.82 14.55 21.20
C VAL A 58 29.43 15.79 20.40
N THR A 59 28.32 15.67 19.65
CA THR A 59 27.69 16.77 18.93
C THR A 59 26.46 17.21 19.71
N ARG A 60 26.56 18.38 20.34
CA ARG A 60 25.48 18.95 21.17
C ARG A 60 24.49 19.75 20.34
N ASN A 61 23.33 20.01 20.91
CA ASN A 61 22.34 20.94 20.37
C ASN A 61 21.83 20.52 18.98
N VAL A 62 21.53 19.23 18.79
CA VAL A 62 20.88 18.75 17.57
C VAL A 62 19.37 18.79 17.76
N ASN A 63 18.68 19.44 16.84
CA ASN A 63 17.22 19.49 16.87
C ASN A 63 16.64 18.10 16.63
N THR A 64 15.73 17.66 17.50
CA THR A 64 15.05 16.36 17.36
C THR A 64 14.27 16.23 16.05
N ARG A 65 13.79 17.35 15.48
CA ARG A 65 13.07 17.36 14.19
C ARG A 65 13.97 17.03 13.00
N ASP A 66 15.27 17.30 13.10
CA ASP A 66 16.22 17.08 12.02
C ASP A 66 16.77 15.64 12.01
N LEU A 67 16.55 14.87 13.09
CA LEU A 67 17.09 13.52 13.23
C LEU A 67 16.64 12.58 12.11
N PRO A 68 15.35 12.52 11.70
CA PRO A 68 14.93 11.68 10.58
C PRO A 68 15.67 11.99 9.27
N ASP A 69 15.87 13.28 8.97
CA ASP A 69 16.55 13.68 7.74
C ASP A 69 18.05 13.41 7.80
N LYS A 70 18.68 13.56 8.96
CA LYS A 70 20.07 13.15 9.18
C LYS A 70 20.26 11.64 9.03
N ILE A 71 19.29 10.83 9.44
CA ILE A 71 19.29 9.37 9.20
C ILE A 71 19.20 9.08 7.70
N ARG A 72 18.26 9.73 6.99
CA ARG A 72 18.10 9.56 5.53
C ARG A 72 19.35 9.95 4.75
N ARG A 73 20.06 11.00 5.19
CA ARG A 73 21.32 11.47 4.58
C ARG A 73 22.56 10.64 4.98
N GLY A 74 22.42 9.66 5.87
CA GLY A 74 23.55 8.86 6.35
C GLY A 74 24.50 9.62 7.30
N GLU A 75 24.04 10.73 7.88
CA GLU A 75 24.80 11.50 8.85
C GLU A 75 24.69 10.94 10.28
N LEU A 76 23.58 10.24 10.58
CA LEU A 76 23.30 9.58 11.85
C LEU A 76 23.17 8.07 11.65
N TYR A 77 23.90 7.27 12.42
CA TYR A 77 23.94 5.81 12.30
C TYR A 77 23.21 5.11 13.45
N GLN A 78 22.83 3.84 13.24
CA GLN A 78 22.18 3.01 14.26
C GLN A 78 23.03 2.85 15.53
N SER A 79 24.35 2.83 15.36
CA SER A 79 25.35 2.71 16.43
C SER A 79 25.62 4.01 17.18
N ASP A 80 25.12 5.15 16.70
CA ASP A 80 25.29 6.42 17.39
C ASP A 80 24.40 6.44 18.63
N GLU A 81 24.84 7.12 19.69
CA GLU A 81 24.08 7.25 20.93
C GLU A 81 23.47 8.65 21.03
N ILE A 82 22.26 8.73 21.59
CA ILE A 82 21.49 9.96 21.73
C ILE A 82 21.15 10.15 23.21
N SER A 83 21.28 11.38 23.69
CA SER A 83 20.92 11.77 25.05
C SER A 83 20.27 13.15 25.09
N THR A 84 19.28 13.32 25.95
CA THR A 84 18.65 14.63 26.24
C THR A 84 19.38 15.40 27.33
N ASP A 85 20.05 14.70 28.24
CA ASP A 85 20.64 15.25 29.48
C ASP A 85 22.16 15.03 29.58
N GLU A 86 22.77 14.36 28.59
CA GLU A 86 24.15 13.88 28.58
C GLU A 86 24.51 12.89 29.70
N GLN A 87 23.53 12.47 30.50
CA GLN A 87 23.69 11.50 31.59
C GLN A 87 23.28 10.10 31.13
N LYS A 88 22.15 10.00 30.42
CA LYS A 88 21.65 8.72 29.90
C LYS A 88 21.75 8.67 28.39
N TRP A 89 22.55 7.74 27.89
CA TRP A 89 22.81 7.52 26.47
C TRP A 89 22.05 6.30 25.97
N VAL A 90 21.31 6.45 24.88
CA VAL A 90 20.53 5.37 24.25
C VAL A 90 20.95 5.25 22.80
N LEU A 91 21.14 4.02 22.31
CA LEU A 91 21.46 3.78 20.90
C LEU A 91 20.33 4.28 19.99
N ALA A 92 20.68 5.08 18.99
CA ALA A 92 19.76 5.67 18.02
C ALA A 92 18.90 4.60 17.33
N GLY A 93 19.51 3.46 16.96
CA GLY A 93 18.81 2.33 16.34
C GLY A 93 17.78 1.65 17.26
N THR A 94 17.95 1.72 18.58
CA THR A 94 17.02 1.14 19.56
C THR A 94 15.93 2.11 20.01
N HIS A 95 16.05 3.39 19.64
CA HIS A 95 15.12 4.40 20.10
C HIS A 95 13.72 4.20 19.46
N PRO A 96 12.63 4.06 20.24
CA PRO A 96 11.32 3.66 19.72
C PRO A 96 10.79 4.52 18.57
N GLN A 97 11.12 5.82 18.58
CA GLN A 97 10.68 6.75 17.54
C GLN A 97 11.59 6.80 16.31
N LEU A 98 12.87 6.44 16.45
CA LEU A 98 13.87 6.55 15.38
C LEU A 98 14.10 5.22 14.65
N LYS A 99 13.84 4.09 15.32
CA LYS A 99 14.02 2.74 14.79
C LYS A 99 13.45 2.57 13.38
N ARG A 100 12.23 3.06 13.14
CA ARG A 100 11.54 3.01 11.83
C ARG A 100 12.26 3.72 10.68
N TYR A 101 13.17 4.66 10.97
CA TYR A 101 13.94 5.37 9.95
C TYR A 101 15.25 4.66 9.61
N PHE A 102 15.74 3.83 10.54
CA PHE A 102 16.92 2.99 10.36
C PHE A 102 16.59 1.65 9.69
N GLU A 103 15.37 1.16 9.90
CA GLU A 103 14.72 0.12 9.10
C GLU A 103 14.38 0.74 7.74
N LYS A 104 15.35 0.81 6.82
CA LYS A 104 15.19 1.44 5.49
C LYS A 104 13.85 1.06 4.82
N PRO A 105 13.18 2.01 4.11
CA PRO A 105 12.29 1.63 3.01
C PRO A 105 13.13 1.02 1.88
N VAL A 106 12.56 0.03 1.21
CA VAL A 106 13.13 -0.90 0.21
C VAL A 106 13.77 -0.23 -1.04
N GLU A 107 13.85 1.09 -1.12
CA GLU A 107 14.18 1.80 -2.38
C GLU A 107 15.66 1.74 -2.77
N SER A 108 16.62 1.66 -1.83
CA SER A 108 18.05 1.54 -2.19
C SER A 108 18.51 0.11 -2.49
N GLU A 109 17.71 -0.91 -2.15
CA GLU A 109 17.93 -2.27 -2.64
C GLU A 109 17.43 -2.44 -4.07
N GLY A 110 16.53 -1.57 -4.56
CA GLY A 110 16.09 -1.58 -5.96
C GLY A 110 17.22 -1.31 -6.95
N GLU A 111 18.24 -0.53 -6.57
CA GLU A 111 19.34 -0.15 -7.47
C GLU A 111 20.52 -1.14 -7.42
N GLN A 112 20.71 -1.84 -6.29
CA GLN A 112 21.67 -2.94 -6.18
C GLN A 112 21.09 -4.30 -6.61
N ARG A 113 19.81 -4.59 -6.34
CA ARG A 113 19.12 -5.79 -6.85
C ARG A 113 18.69 -5.67 -8.32
N ALA A 114 18.54 -4.45 -8.87
CA ALA A 114 18.39 -4.28 -10.32
C ALA A 114 19.60 -4.80 -11.10
N ASN A 115 20.77 -4.84 -10.49
CA ASN A 115 21.97 -5.42 -11.09
C ASN A 115 22.09 -6.93 -10.88
N GLU A 116 21.33 -7.53 -9.96
CA GLU A 116 21.54 -8.94 -9.58
C GLU A 116 20.50 -9.91 -10.13
N GLU A 117 19.28 -9.48 -10.50
CA GLU A 117 18.32 -10.43 -11.11
C GLU A 117 17.17 -9.81 -11.93
N VAL A 118 17.42 -8.74 -12.68
CA VAL A 118 16.44 -8.32 -13.71
C VAL A 118 16.52 -9.32 -14.87
N THR A 119 15.69 -10.37 -14.80
CA THR A 119 15.52 -11.29 -15.92
C THR A 119 14.89 -10.54 -17.10
N VAL A 120 15.68 -10.32 -18.15
CA VAL A 120 15.23 -9.68 -19.38
C VAL A 120 14.25 -10.61 -20.10
N ARG A 121 12.94 -10.39 -19.91
CA ARG A 121 11.88 -11.23 -20.51
C ARG A 121 11.69 -10.99 -22.00
N ASP A 122 12.05 -9.81 -22.51
CA ASP A 122 11.95 -9.52 -23.95
C ASP A 122 13.10 -10.23 -24.70
N PRO A 123 12.80 -11.18 -25.62
CA PRO A 123 13.83 -11.89 -26.39
C PRO A 123 14.72 -10.95 -27.21
N LYS A 124 14.23 -9.76 -27.62
CA LYS A 124 15.05 -8.78 -28.34
C LYS A 124 16.10 -8.15 -27.43
N GLN A 125 15.71 -7.74 -26.23
CA GLN A 125 16.62 -7.15 -25.25
C GLN A 125 17.61 -8.20 -24.72
N ALA A 126 17.15 -9.43 -24.49
CA ALA A 126 18.00 -10.55 -24.07
C ALA A 126 19.11 -10.83 -25.11
N LYS A 127 18.74 -10.87 -26.39
CA LYS A 127 19.71 -11.05 -27.49
C LYS A 127 20.66 -9.86 -27.64
N LYS A 128 20.21 -8.64 -27.32
CA LYS A 128 21.08 -7.44 -27.30
C LYS A 128 22.10 -7.52 -26.16
N LEU A 129 21.67 -7.94 -24.97
CA LEU A 129 22.54 -8.14 -23.81
C LEU A 129 23.57 -9.24 -24.06
N GLU A 130 23.18 -10.38 -24.63
CA GLU A 130 24.09 -11.48 -24.99
C GLU A 130 25.17 -11.02 -25.99
N ARG A 131 24.79 -10.21 -26.98
CA ARG A 131 25.74 -9.62 -27.95
C ARG A 131 26.73 -8.68 -27.26
N LEU A 132 26.24 -7.86 -26.32
CA LEU A 132 27.06 -6.91 -25.57
C LEU A 132 28.08 -7.66 -24.70
N GLU A 133 27.66 -8.72 -24.00
CA GLU A 133 28.55 -9.59 -23.21
C GLU A 133 29.60 -10.30 -24.08
N LYS A 134 29.21 -10.73 -25.29
CA LYS A 134 30.13 -11.32 -26.26
C LYS A 134 31.13 -10.31 -26.83
N GLN A 135 30.78 -9.03 -26.91
CA GLN A 135 31.73 -7.98 -27.34
C GLN A 135 32.70 -7.61 -26.22
N PHE A 136 32.21 -7.51 -24.98
CA PHE A 136 33.03 -7.24 -23.80
C PHE A 136 34.06 -8.34 -23.55
N SER A 137 33.64 -9.61 -23.57
CA SER A 137 34.54 -10.77 -23.40
C SER A 137 35.63 -10.87 -24.48
N LYS A 138 35.37 -10.34 -25.68
CA LYS A 138 36.35 -10.25 -26.78
C LYS A 138 37.26 -9.02 -26.68
N GLY A 139 37.13 -8.19 -25.64
CA GLY A 139 37.88 -6.94 -25.49
C GLY A 139 37.56 -5.89 -26.56
N LYS A 140 36.41 -5.99 -27.23
CA LYS A 140 36.04 -5.07 -28.34
C LYS A 140 35.49 -3.73 -27.85
N ILE A 141 35.10 -3.65 -26.58
CA ILE A 141 34.50 -2.45 -25.97
C ILE A 141 35.15 -2.19 -24.62
N ALA A 142 35.28 -0.92 -24.26
CA ALA A 142 35.83 -0.53 -22.96
C ALA A 142 34.84 -0.86 -21.83
N GLU A 143 35.37 -1.12 -20.63
CA GLU A 143 34.55 -1.46 -19.46
C GLU A 143 33.52 -0.37 -19.12
N ALA A 144 33.89 0.90 -19.26
CA ALA A 144 32.97 2.02 -19.05
C ALA A 144 31.79 1.99 -20.02
N GLN A 145 32.05 1.75 -21.32
CA GLN A 145 31.01 1.65 -22.35
C GLN A 145 30.09 0.45 -22.11
N TYR A 146 30.66 -0.70 -21.72
CA TYR A 146 29.89 -1.89 -21.37
C TYR A 146 28.92 -1.61 -20.20
N LYS A 147 29.39 -0.92 -19.16
CA LYS A 147 28.56 -0.59 -17.98
C LYS A 147 27.40 0.34 -18.35
N GLU A 148 27.64 1.37 -19.17
CA GLU A 148 26.57 2.28 -19.61
C GLU A 148 25.53 1.59 -20.49
N GLU A 149 25.96 0.86 -21.53
CA GLU A 149 25.03 0.16 -22.43
C GLU A 149 24.23 -0.92 -21.69
N LYS A 150 24.86 -1.66 -20.77
CA LYS A 150 24.16 -2.65 -19.94
C LYS A 150 23.09 -1.98 -19.07
N LYS A 151 23.42 -0.84 -18.44
CA LYS A 151 22.48 -0.07 -17.62
C LYS A 151 21.28 0.41 -18.45
N GLU A 152 21.51 0.89 -19.67
CA GLU A 152 20.45 1.32 -20.58
C GLU A 152 19.49 0.18 -20.95
N ILE A 153 20.04 -1.00 -21.28
CA ILE A 153 19.23 -2.19 -21.60
C ILE A 153 18.39 -2.62 -20.40
N LEU A 154 18.98 -2.64 -19.20
CA LEU A 154 18.28 -3.01 -17.97
C LEU A 154 17.19 -2.01 -17.60
N LEU A 155 17.46 -0.70 -17.72
CA LEU A 155 16.46 0.35 -17.48
C LEU A 155 15.27 0.22 -18.44
N LYS A 156 15.54 -0.03 -19.72
CA LYS A 156 14.49 -0.22 -20.71
C LYS A 156 13.65 -1.48 -20.43
N ALA A 157 14.30 -2.58 -20.06
CA ALA A 157 13.60 -3.80 -19.66
C ALA A 157 12.72 -3.58 -18.42
N LEU A 158 13.18 -2.77 -17.46
CA LEU A 158 12.41 -2.41 -16.27
C LEU A 158 11.18 -1.56 -16.62
N ASP A 159 11.34 -0.58 -17.51
CA ASP A 159 10.24 0.26 -17.96
C ASP A 159 9.20 -0.53 -18.77
N ASP A 160 9.64 -1.43 -19.66
CA ASP A 160 8.76 -2.32 -20.40
C ASP A 160 7.98 -3.24 -19.44
N GLN A 161 8.65 -3.75 -18.39
CA GLN A 161 8.00 -4.55 -17.34
C GLN A 161 6.98 -3.71 -16.56
N ARG A 162 7.30 -2.47 -16.18
CA ARG A 162 6.36 -1.54 -15.53
C ARG A 162 5.15 -1.24 -16.41
N GLN A 163 5.35 -1.01 -17.71
CA GLN A 163 4.27 -0.78 -18.67
C GLN A 163 3.39 -2.02 -18.83
N ALA A 164 3.99 -3.21 -18.91
CA ALA A 164 3.24 -4.47 -18.94
C ALA A 164 2.41 -4.68 -17.66
N HIS A 165 2.96 -4.33 -16.49
CA HIS A 165 2.23 -4.37 -15.22
C HIS A 165 1.07 -3.38 -15.20
N ALA A 166 1.28 -2.14 -15.67
CA ALA A 166 0.23 -1.12 -15.77
C ALA A 166 -0.87 -1.53 -16.75
N ALA A 167 -0.51 -2.11 -17.91
CA ALA A 167 -1.47 -2.62 -18.87
C ALA A 167 -2.29 -3.79 -18.31
N GLY A 168 -1.64 -4.72 -17.59
CA GLY A 168 -2.32 -5.82 -16.91
C GLY A 168 -3.28 -5.35 -15.82
N GLU A 169 -2.91 -4.31 -15.06
CA GLU A 169 -3.77 -3.72 -14.05
C GLU A 169 -4.99 -3.02 -14.64
N LYS A 170 -4.82 -2.29 -15.77
CA LYS A 170 -5.94 -1.71 -16.51
C LYS A 170 -6.92 -2.78 -16.97
N ARG A 171 -6.43 -3.90 -17.53
CA ARG A 171 -7.29 -5.03 -17.96
C ARG A 171 -8.03 -5.66 -16.79
N ALA A 172 -7.35 -5.93 -15.67
CA ALA A 172 -7.98 -6.49 -14.48
C ALA A 172 -9.08 -5.57 -13.92
N THR A 173 -8.82 -4.26 -13.90
CA THR A 173 -9.79 -3.25 -13.47
C THR A 173 -11.01 -3.21 -14.39
N LEU A 174 -10.79 -3.28 -15.70
CA LEU A 174 -11.86 -3.25 -16.71
C LEU A 174 -12.75 -4.50 -16.62
N VAL A 175 -12.17 -5.68 -16.46
CA VAL A 175 -12.91 -6.94 -16.25
C VAL A 175 -13.67 -6.92 -14.92
N GLY A 176 -13.05 -6.44 -13.84
CA GLY A 176 -13.71 -6.28 -12.55
C GLY A 176 -14.89 -5.30 -12.61
N GLY A 177 -14.71 -4.15 -13.29
CA GLY A 177 -15.76 -3.16 -13.51
C GLY A 177 -16.94 -3.71 -14.33
N ALA A 178 -16.66 -4.50 -15.37
CA ALA A 178 -17.71 -5.18 -16.14
C ALA A 178 -18.49 -6.20 -15.30
N GLY A 179 -17.82 -6.96 -14.42
CA GLY A 179 -18.46 -7.89 -13.50
C GLY A 179 -19.38 -7.19 -12.48
N VAL A 180 -18.93 -6.05 -11.95
CA VAL A 180 -19.73 -5.18 -11.06
C VAL A 180 -20.98 -4.65 -11.77
N LEU A 181 -20.84 -4.16 -13.00
CA LEU A 181 -21.96 -3.67 -13.81
C LEU A 181 -22.98 -4.79 -14.09
N MET A 182 -22.50 -5.98 -14.44
CA MET A 182 -23.34 -7.17 -14.65
C MET A 182 -24.13 -7.54 -13.39
N LEU A 183 -23.49 -7.55 -12.21
CA LEU A 183 -24.18 -7.81 -10.95
C LEU A 183 -25.26 -6.77 -10.67
N ALA A 184 -24.96 -5.48 -10.88
CA ALA A 184 -25.95 -4.43 -10.73
C ALA A 184 -27.14 -4.68 -11.66
N LEU A 185 -26.90 -4.91 -12.96
CA LEU A 185 -27.98 -5.17 -13.91
C LEU A 185 -28.78 -6.44 -13.55
N GLY A 186 -28.12 -7.52 -13.15
CA GLY A 186 -28.78 -8.78 -12.78
C GLY A 186 -29.64 -8.69 -11.51
N ILE A 187 -29.23 -7.87 -10.53
CA ILE A 187 -30.00 -7.64 -9.31
C ILE A 187 -31.17 -6.69 -9.59
N TYR A 188 -30.95 -5.61 -10.35
CA TYR A 188 -31.96 -4.56 -10.51
C TYR A 188 -33.00 -4.84 -11.61
N LEU A 189 -32.64 -5.49 -12.73
CA LEU A 189 -33.60 -5.76 -13.82
C LEU A 189 -34.82 -6.60 -13.38
N PRO A 190 -34.65 -7.69 -12.61
CA PRO A 190 -35.78 -8.50 -12.16
C PRO A 190 -36.71 -7.71 -11.25
N ILE A 191 -36.17 -6.91 -10.33
CA ILE A 191 -36.95 -6.10 -9.39
C ILE A 191 -37.80 -5.07 -10.16
N TYR A 192 -37.25 -4.49 -11.24
CA TYR A 192 -37.99 -3.57 -12.11
C TYR A 192 -39.16 -4.21 -12.87
N LYS A 193 -39.13 -5.53 -13.11
CA LYS A 193 -40.13 -6.21 -13.95
C LYS A 193 -41.26 -6.88 -13.18
N VAL A 194 -41.17 -6.98 -11.85
CA VAL A 194 -42.26 -7.57 -11.04
C VAL A 194 -43.39 -6.54 -10.89
N ARG A 195 -44.49 -6.75 -11.63
CA ARG A 195 -45.79 -6.10 -11.34
C ARG A 195 -46.47 -6.89 -10.24
N LEU A 196 -46.80 -6.24 -9.12
CA LEU A 196 -47.41 -6.91 -7.96
C LEU A 196 -48.94 -6.88 -8.00
N VAL A 197 -49.52 -5.95 -8.77
CA VAL A 197 -50.95 -5.81 -9.05
C VAL A 197 -51.05 -5.25 -10.47
N PRO A 198 -52.14 -5.51 -11.24
CA PRO A 198 -52.32 -4.99 -12.60
C PRO A 198 -51.93 -3.51 -12.82
N ASP A 199 -52.08 -2.66 -11.80
CA ASP A 199 -51.77 -1.23 -11.87
C ASP A 199 -50.79 -0.71 -10.79
N THR A 200 -50.05 -1.58 -10.09
CA THR A 200 -48.96 -1.11 -9.22
C THR A 200 -47.67 -1.89 -9.44
N SER A 201 -46.68 -1.23 -10.04
CA SER A 201 -45.29 -1.67 -9.94
C SER A 201 -44.71 -1.22 -8.59
N LEU A 202 -43.78 -1.98 -8.03
CA LEU A 202 -43.10 -1.64 -6.76
C LEU A 202 -42.37 -0.27 -6.83
N TYR A 203 -42.22 0.31 -8.02
CA TYR A 203 -41.57 1.59 -8.30
C TYR A 203 -42.45 2.61 -9.04
N ASP A 204 -43.77 2.48 -9.02
CA ASP A 204 -44.66 3.37 -9.78
C ASP A 204 -44.58 4.85 -9.39
N LYS A 205 -43.93 5.18 -8.26
CA LYS A 205 -43.81 6.57 -7.81
C LYS A 205 -42.51 7.28 -8.11
N SER A 206 -41.40 6.62 -8.48
CA SER A 206 -40.35 7.33 -9.22
C SER A 206 -39.27 6.38 -9.79
N VAL A 207 -39.10 6.43 -11.11
CA VAL A 207 -37.87 5.99 -11.81
C VAL A 207 -36.61 6.60 -11.18
N ILE A 208 -36.78 7.75 -10.52
CA ILE A 208 -35.73 8.48 -9.80
C ILE A 208 -35.22 7.69 -8.59
N GLU A 209 -36.07 7.12 -7.74
CA GLU A 209 -35.64 6.36 -6.55
C GLU A 209 -34.79 5.14 -6.90
N ALA A 210 -35.23 4.37 -7.90
CA ALA A 210 -34.47 3.23 -8.37
C ALA A 210 -33.17 3.65 -9.10
N GLY A 211 -33.18 4.79 -9.81
CA GLY A 211 -31.96 5.40 -10.35
C GLY A 211 -30.96 5.83 -9.27
N VAL A 212 -31.44 6.42 -8.17
CA VAL A 212 -30.62 6.84 -7.03
C VAL A 212 -30.00 5.63 -6.31
N ILE A 213 -30.79 4.57 -6.08
CA ILE A 213 -30.29 3.34 -5.46
C ILE A 213 -29.22 2.68 -6.34
N ALA A 214 -29.47 2.56 -7.65
CA ALA A 214 -28.48 2.02 -8.59
C ALA A 214 -27.20 2.87 -8.62
N GLY A 215 -27.34 4.20 -8.63
CA GLY A 215 -26.22 5.14 -8.60
C GLY A 215 -25.37 5.03 -7.33
N LEU A 216 -26.01 4.95 -6.15
CA LEU A 216 -25.33 4.77 -4.86
C LEU A 216 -24.61 3.42 -4.78
N THR A 217 -25.21 2.37 -5.34
CA THR A 217 -24.63 1.02 -5.35
C THR A 217 -23.41 0.95 -6.27
N LEU A 218 -23.48 1.58 -7.46
CA LEU A 218 -22.33 1.73 -8.36
C LEU A 218 -21.21 2.58 -7.73
N LEU A 219 -21.55 3.66 -7.04
CA LEU A 219 -20.58 4.51 -6.33
C LEU A 219 -19.89 3.76 -5.17
N ALA A 220 -20.66 2.99 -4.40
CA ALA A 220 -20.12 2.13 -3.34
C ALA A 220 -19.20 1.05 -3.89
N LEU A 221 -19.57 0.39 -5.00
CA LEU A 221 -18.72 -0.62 -5.64
C LEU A 221 -17.46 -0.01 -6.27
N PHE A 222 -17.55 1.21 -6.83
CA PHE A 222 -16.39 1.94 -7.36
C PHE A 222 -15.41 2.38 -6.26
N THR A 223 -15.92 2.86 -5.13
CA THR A 223 -15.08 3.23 -3.97
C THR A 223 -14.44 1.99 -3.32
N MET A 224 -15.17 0.87 -3.27
CA MET A 224 -14.64 -0.43 -2.84
C MET A 224 -13.51 -0.92 -3.76
N ALA A 225 -13.56 -0.66 -5.07
CA ALA A 225 -12.49 -1.07 -6.00
C ALA A 225 -11.11 -0.41 -5.72
N LYS A 226 -11.07 0.69 -4.95
CA LYS A 226 -9.82 1.32 -4.47
C LYS A 226 -9.33 0.78 -3.13
N LEU A 227 -10.17 0.05 -2.40
CA LEU A 227 -9.84 -0.53 -1.09
C LEU A 227 -9.18 -1.91 -1.25
N ASP A 228 -8.44 -2.30 -0.22
CA ASP A 228 -7.62 -3.51 -0.19
C ASP A 228 -8.44 -4.76 -0.58
N PHE A 229 -7.94 -5.55 -1.53
CA PHE A 229 -8.73 -6.56 -2.28
C PHE A 229 -9.36 -7.64 -1.36
N ARG A 230 -8.73 -7.90 -0.21
CA ARG A 230 -9.24 -8.85 0.80
C ARG A 230 -10.50 -8.33 1.49
N PHE A 231 -10.57 -7.03 1.75
CA PHE A 231 -11.73 -6.40 2.38
C PHE A 231 -12.94 -6.43 1.44
N VAL A 232 -12.72 -6.08 0.17
CA VAL A 232 -13.76 -6.11 -0.88
C VAL A 232 -14.34 -7.51 -1.05
N ARG A 233 -13.49 -8.55 -1.07
CA ARG A 233 -13.97 -9.95 -1.16
C ARG A 233 -14.86 -10.33 0.01
N THR A 234 -14.47 -9.97 1.22
CA THR A 234 -15.19 -10.32 2.44
C THR A 234 -16.54 -9.60 2.49
N VAL A 235 -16.55 -8.30 2.20
CA VAL A 235 -17.77 -7.50 2.16
C VAL A 235 -18.71 -7.98 1.05
N ALA A 236 -18.20 -8.32 -0.14
CA ALA A 236 -19.02 -8.83 -1.23
C ALA A 236 -19.69 -10.17 -0.88
N VAL A 237 -18.99 -11.08 -0.20
CA VAL A 237 -19.58 -12.36 0.27
C VAL A 237 -20.67 -12.11 1.31
N VAL A 238 -20.44 -11.20 2.26
CA VAL A 238 -21.43 -10.86 3.30
C VAL A 238 -22.67 -10.20 2.69
N ILE A 239 -22.48 -9.19 1.85
CA ILE A 239 -23.59 -8.51 1.16
C ILE A 239 -24.35 -9.49 0.26
N GLY A 240 -23.65 -10.34 -0.49
CA GLY A 240 -24.25 -11.39 -1.31
C GLY A 240 -25.09 -12.36 -0.48
N GLY A 241 -24.60 -12.79 0.68
CA GLY A 241 -25.34 -13.65 1.61
C GLY A 241 -26.59 -12.98 2.19
N VAL A 242 -26.51 -11.70 2.57
CA VAL A 242 -27.66 -10.94 3.09
C VAL A 242 -28.71 -10.74 2.00
N LEU A 243 -28.31 -10.34 0.80
CA LEU A 243 -29.22 -10.17 -0.34
C LEU A 243 -29.88 -11.50 -0.72
N TYR A 244 -29.14 -12.60 -0.71
CA TYR A 244 -29.68 -13.95 -0.90
C TYR A 244 -30.75 -14.29 0.14
N GLY A 245 -30.50 -14.01 1.42
CA GLY A 245 -31.46 -14.26 2.50
C GLY A 245 -32.75 -13.45 2.36
N ILE A 246 -32.65 -12.16 2.02
CA ILE A 246 -33.81 -11.29 1.75
C ILE A 246 -34.62 -11.84 0.57
N PHE A 247 -33.93 -12.19 -0.51
CA PHE A 247 -34.55 -12.73 -1.71
C PHE A 247 -35.28 -14.06 -1.43
N TYR A 248 -34.61 -15.01 -0.78
CA TYR A 248 -35.19 -16.32 -0.44
C TYR A 248 -36.45 -16.17 0.41
N ARG A 249 -36.44 -15.23 1.38
CA ARG A 249 -37.62 -14.94 2.21
C ARG A 249 -38.78 -14.40 1.39
N GLN A 250 -38.53 -13.45 0.48
CA GLN A 250 -39.58 -12.90 -0.40
C GLN A 250 -40.12 -13.95 -1.36
N TYR A 251 -39.25 -14.78 -1.93
CA TYR A 251 -39.64 -15.92 -2.77
C TYR A 251 -40.52 -16.91 -2.01
N ALA A 252 -40.14 -17.28 -0.78
CA ALA A 252 -40.92 -18.20 0.05
C ALA A 252 -42.31 -17.64 0.37
N LEU A 253 -42.42 -16.34 0.66
CA LEU A 253 -43.71 -15.66 0.86
C LEU A 253 -44.57 -15.68 -0.41
N LEU A 254 -43.99 -15.38 -1.57
CA LEU A 254 -44.67 -15.45 -2.86
C LEU A 254 -45.19 -16.87 -3.16
N GLN A 255 -44.40 -17.90 -2.87
CA GLN A 255 -44.83 -19.29 -3.04
C GLN A 255 -45.98 -19.64 -2.08
N GLN A 256 -45.91 -19.20 -0.82
CA GLN A 256 -46.99 -19.42 0.14
C GLN A 256 -48.30 -18.77 -0.30
N VAL A 257 -48.26 -17.50 -0.73
CA VAL A 257 -49.43 -16.78 -1.26
C VAL A 257 -49.98 -17.49 -2.51
N LYS A 258 -49.09 -17.94 -3.41
CA LYS A 258 -49.49 -18.68 -4.61
C LYS A 258 -50.19 -20.00 -4.27
N THR A 259 -49.66 -20.77 -3.33
CA THR A 259 -50.28 -22.03 -2.90
C THR A 259 -51.61 -21.81 -2.18
N GLY A 260 -51.74 -20.71 -1.43
CA GLY A 260 -53.00 -20.34 -0.80
C GLY A 260 -54.07 -19.96 -1.83
N ALA A 261 -53.73 -19.08 -2.77
CA ALA A 261 -54.65 -18.62 -3.81
C ALA A 261 -55.07 -19.74 -4.77
N LEU A 262 -54.19 -20.69 -5.10
CA LEU A 262 -54.51 -21.83 -5.97
C LEU A 262 -55.55 -22.78 -5.36
N ASN A 263 -55.65 -22.84 -4.03
CA ASN A 263 -56.62 -23.70 -3.35
C ASN A 263 -58.02 -23.07 -3.27
N GLU A 264 -58.15 -21.77 -3.53
CA GLU A 264 -59.43 -21.04 -3.41
C GLU A 264 -60.12 -20.78 -4.76
N VAL A 265 -59.45 -21.00 -5.90
CA VAL A 265 -60.00 -20.67 -7.23
C VAL A 265 -60.56 -21.91 -7.93
N PRO A 266 -61.85 -21.91 -8.36
CA PRO A 266 -62.48 -23.01 -9.10
C PRO A 266 -61.75 -23.36 -10.40
N SER A 267 -61.68 -24.65 -10.72
CA SER A 267 -60.79 -25.32 -11.68
C SER A 267 -60.97 -25.00 -13.18
N GLY A 268 -61.36 -23.77 -13.57
CA GLY A 268 -61.68 -23.41 -14.96
C GLY A 268 -61.00 -22.16 -15.54
N VAL A 269 -60.23 -21.39 -14.76
CA VAL A 269 -59.79 -20.01 -15.13
C VAL A 269 -58.28 -19.91 -15.43
N PHE A 270 -57.63 -20.99 -15.88
CA PHE A 270 -56.17 -21.05 -16.02
C PHE A 270 -55.61 -20.74 -17.42
N GLU A 271 -56.17 -19.75 -18.13
CA GLU A 271 -55.48 -19.09 -19.25
C GLU A 271 -54.26 -18.25 -18.80
N GLY A 272 -54.08 -18.04 -17.48
CA GLY A 272 -52.93 -17.33 -16.90
C GLY A 272 -51.62 -18.12 -16.78
N PHE A 273 -51.51 -19.33 -17.34
CA PHE A 273 -50.30 -20.17 -17.26
C PHE A 273 -49.05 -19.53 -17.91
N ASN A 274 -49.24 -18.53 -18.78
CA ASN A 274 -48.14 -17.80 -19.41
C ASN A 274 -47.36 -16.93 -18.39
N ASP A 275 -48.00 -16.41 -17.34
CA ASP A 275 -47.32 -15.63 -16.29
C ASP A 275 -46.41 -16.49 -15.39
N ILE A 276 -46.74 -17.77 -15.23
CA ILE A 276 -45.92 -18.72 -14.44
C ILE A 276 -44.63 -19.08 -15.18
N GLY A 277 -44.70 -19.23 -16.51
CA GLY A 277 -43.53 -19.46 -17.35
C GLY A 277 -42.58 -18.26 -17.36
N VAL A 278 -43.13 -17.05 -17.48
CA VAL A 278 -42.35 -15.80 -17.51
C VAL A 278 -41.73 -15.48 -16.15
N SER A 279 -42.40 -15.79 -15.03
CA SER A 279 -41.82 -15.61 -13.70
C SER A 279 -40.64 -16.57 -13.45
N ASN A 280 -40.75 -17.84 -13.86
CA ASN A 280 -39.66 -18.79 -13.73
C ASN A 280 -38.48 -18.46 -14.66
N LEU A 281 -38.75 -17.97 -15.87
CA LEU A 281 -37.71 -17.59 -16.83
C LEU A 281 -36.94 -16.35 -16.37
N SER A 282 -37.64 -15.31 -15.88
CA SER A 282 -36.99 -14.10 -15.34
C SER A 282 -36.15 -14.40 -14.10
N HIS A 283 -36.61 -15.34 -13.28
CA HIS A 283 -35.89 -15.79 -12.09
C HIS A 283 -34.65 -16.63 -12.43
N ALA A 284 -34.74 -17.52 -13.41
CA ALA A 284 -33.59 -18.27 -13.91
C ALA A 284 -32.55 -17.35 -14.56
N TRP A 285 -33.00 -16.32 -15.29
CA TRP A 285 -32.12 -15.35 -15.93
C TRP A 285 -31.36 -14.48 -14.92
N GLY A 286 -32.03 -14.05 -13.83
CA GLY A 286 -31.38 -13.34 -12.73
C GLY A 286 -30.24 -14.14 -12.08
N TRP A 287 -30.43 -15.45 -11.88
CA TRP A 287 -29.37 -16.34 -11.36
C TRP A 287 -28.19 -16.46 -12.31
N TRP A 288 -28.43 -16.59 -13.63
CA TRP A 288 -27.35 -16.62 -14.61
C TRP A 288 -26.55 -15.32 -14.60
N VAL A 289 -27.20 -14.15 -14.59
CA VAL A 289 -26.48 -12.87 -14.55
C VAL A 289 -25.69 -12.71 -13.23
N PHE A 290 -26.26 -13.14 -12.10
CA PHE A 290 -25.56 -13.13 -10.81
C PHE A 290 -24.33 -14.05 -10.80
N ALA A 291 -24.49 -15.30 -11.25
CA ALA A 291 -23.40 -16.27 -11.34
C ALA A 291 -22.29 -15.79 -12.28
N THR A 292 -22.66 -15.22 -13.43
CA THR A 292 -21.70 -14.71 -14.42
C THR A 292 -20.96 -13.47 -13.88
N GLY A 293 -21.68 -12.54 -13.23
CA GLY A 293 -21.07 -11.36 -12.60
C GLY A 293 -20.10 -11.72 -11.48
N THR A 294 -20.47 -12.68 -10.62
CA THR A 294 -19.60 -13.20 -9.55
C THR A 294 -18.36 -13.88 -10.12
N PHE A 295 -18.52 -14.66 -11.20
CA PHE A 295 -17.41 -15.30 -11.89
C PHE A 295 -16.41 -14.28 -12.46
N PHE A 296 -16.88 -13.20 -13.10
CA PHE A 296 -16.00 -12.15 -13.63
C PHE A 296 -15.21 -11.43 -12.53
N ILE A 297 -15.84 -11.17 -11.38
CA ILE A 297 -15.14 -10.59 -10.21
C ILE A 297 -14.06 -11.55 -9.71
N PHE A 298 -14.36 -12.85 -9.62
CA PHE A 298 -13.39 -13.84 -9.16
C PHE A 298 -12.22 -14.00 -10.16
N MET A 299 -12.51 -14.04 -11.46
CA MET A 299 -11.52 -14.07 -12.53
C MET A 299 -10.62 -12.84 -12.53
N SER A 300 -11.16 -11.65 -12.23
CA SER A 300 -10.35 -10.43 -12.10
C SER A 300 -9.29 -10.55 -11.00
N GLY A 301 -9.62 -11.22 -9.89
CA GLY A 301 -8.69 -11.52 -8.81
C GLY A 301 -7.62 -12.53 -9.20
N PHE A 302 -7.99 -13.58 -9.93
CA PHE A 302 -7.05 -14.60 -10.40
C PHE A 302 -6.06 -14.05 -11.44
N LEU A 303 -6.52 -13.17 -12.33
CA LEU A 303 -5.68 -12.44 -13.29
C LEU A 303 -4.69 -11.48 -12.58
N ARG A 304 -5.02 -11.01 -11.37
CA ARG A 304 -4.12 -10.21 -10.53
C ARG A 304 -3.13 -11.09 -9.74
N GLY A 305 -3.53 -12.29 -9.33
CA GLY A 305 -2.78 -13.20 -8.46
C GLY A 305 -1.82 -14.18 -9.14
N LYS A 306 -1.91 -14.39 -10.46
CA LYS A 306 -0.93 -15.18 -11.24
C LYS A 306 0.43 -14.46 -11.45
N ARG A 307 0.79 -13.54 -10.55
CA ARG A 307 2.04 -12.80 -10.54
C ARG A 307 3.00 -13.38 -9.53
#